data_AF-A0A428TVU0-F1
#
_entry.id   AF-A0A428TVU0-F1
#
_cell.length_a   1.000
_cell.length_b   1.000
_cell.length_c   1.000
_cell.angle_alpha   90.00
_cell.angle_beta   90.00
_cell.angle_gamma   90.00
#
_symmetry.space_group_name_H-M   'P 1'
#
loop_
_entity.id
_entity.type
_entity.pdbx_description
1 polymer ?
#
loop_
_entity_poly.entity_id
_entity_poly.type
_entity_poly.pdbx_seq_one_letter_code
_entity_poly.pdbx_strand_id
1 'polypeptide(L)'
;MAASSTMCRKWTSSLIAQFLVLSPDQLTPALNTFPSFKEYTSSPGRFRGFCSDCGTSIAWRSADYTPIFDLYLGTLDEEWLVDGEMGKTLAIPNGTQYWLQNAIKGVTDKLKGGREYRTEGPDELRDLDSISKTT
;
A
#
# COMPACT_ATOMS: atom_id res chain seq x y z
N MET A 1 3.80 -1.53 -3.97
CA MET A 1 2.73 -0.75 -4.65
C MET A 1 2.87 0.72 -4.29
N ALA A 2 2.38 1.64 -5.12
CA ALA A 2 2.21 3.05 -4.75
C ALA A 2 0.83 3.60 -5.15
N ALA A 3 0.32 4.59 -4.43
CA ALA A 3 -0.91 5.29 -4.78
C ALA A 3 -0.85 6.78 -4.44
N SER A 4 -1.48 7.60 -5.28
CA SER A 4 -1.47 9.06 -5.13
C SER A 4 -2.88 9.69 -5.07
N SER A 5 -3.90 8.91 -4.66
CA SER A 5 -5.27 9.40 -4.47
C SER A 5 -5.36 10.48 -3.39
N THR A 6 -6.36 11.35 -3.47
CA THR A 6 -6.58 12.42 -2.48
C THR A 6 -6.82 11.87 -1.08
N MET A 7 -7.51 10.73 -0.95
CA MET A 7 -7.74 10.09 0.35
C MET A 7 -6.45 9.53 0.96
N CYS A 8 -5.61 8.87 0.15
CA CYS A 8 -4.33 8.38 0.64
C CYS A 8 -3.44 9.52 1.13
N ARG A 9 -3.40 10.65 0.41
CA ARG A 9 -2.65 11.84 0.84
C ARG A 9 -3.14 12.41 2.16
N LYS A 10 -4.46 12.53 2.34
CA LYS A 10 -5.05 13.07 3.56
C LYS A 10 -4.74 12.20 4.77
N TRP A 11 -4.79 10.88 4.59
CA TRP A 11 -4.61 9.96 5.70
C TRP A 11 -3.15 9.78 6.09
N THR A 12 -2.23 9.72 5.13
CA THR A 12 -0.79 9.55 5.42
C THR A 12 -0.04 10.86 5.58
N SER A 13 -0.65 12.00 5.21
CA SER A 13 0.03 13.29 5.03
C SER A 13 1.23 13.25 4.06
N SER A 14 1.32 12.23 3.21
CA SER A 14 2.35 12.08 2.17
C SER A 14 1.74 12.22 0.77
N LEU A 15 2.48 12.80 -0.17
CA LEU A 15 2.03 12.95 -1.56
C LEU A 15 1.87 11.60 -2.27
N ILE A 16 2.66 10.60 -1.85
CA ILE A 16 2.63 9.23 -2.36
C ILE A 16 2.55 8.29 -1.16
N ALA A 17 1.51 7.47 -1.14
CA ALA A 17 1.43 6.34 -0.23
C ALA A 17 2.14 5.14 -0.87
N GLN A 18 3.04 4.50 -0.13
CA GLN A 18 3.75 3.31 -0.57
C GLN A 18 3.40 2.13 0.33
N PHE A 19 3.27 0.96 -0.29
CA PHE A 19 2.77 -0.23 0.38
C PHE A 19 3.57 -1.47 -0.01
N LEU A 20 3.70 -2.38 0.94
CA LEU A 20 3.93 -3.80 0.68
C LEU A 20 2.58 -4.51 0.56
N VAL A 21 2.46 -5.38 -0.44
CA VAL A 21 1.26 -6.20 -0.64
C VAL A 21 1.57 -7.58 -0.08
N LEU A 22 0.88 -7.98 0.98
CA LEU A 22 1.21 -9.16 1.76
C LEU A 22 -0.02 -10.04 1.95
N SER A 23 0.16 -11.36 2.00
CA SER A 23 -0.81 -12.27 2.60
C SER A 23 -0.83 -12.10 4.12
N PRO A 24 -1.98 -12.23 4.81
CA PRO A 24 -2.06 -12.23 6.27
C PRO A 24 -1.06 -13.17 6.96
N ASP A 25 -0.77 -14.32 6.34
CA ASP A 25 0.15 -15.33 6.90
C ASP A 25 1.62 -14.88 6.91
N GLN A 26 1.97 -13.83 6.16
CA GLN A 26 3.33 -13.27 6.13
C GLN A 26 3.61 -12.34 7.32
N LEU A 27 2.63 -12.10 8.20
CA LEU A 27 2.78 -11.21 9.33
C LEU A 27 2.62 -11.96 10.65
N THR A 28 3.66 -11.96 11.47
CA THR A 28 3.65 -12.57 12.80
C THR A 28 4.18 -11.60 13.85
N PRO A 29 3.42 -11.31 14.92
CA PRO A 29 2.02 -11.71 15.12
C PRO A 29 1.06 -10.90 14.24
N ALA A 30 -0.16 -11.40 14.03
CA ALA A 30 -1.16 -10.69 13.23
C ALA A 30 -1.51 -9.32 13.84
N LEU A 31 -1.78 -8.31 13.00
CA LEU A 31 -2.04 -6.93 13.44
C LEU A 31 -3.16 -6.83 14.48
N ASN A 32 -4.21 -7.61 14.32
CA ASN A 32 -5.37 -7.61 15.22
C ASN A 32 -5.09 -8.16 16.62
N THR A 33 -3.93 -8.77 16.84
CA THR A 33 -3.50 -9.21 18.18
C THR A 33 -2.99 -8.04 19.03
N PHE A 34 -2.61 -6.92 18.40
CA PHE A 34 -2.16 -5.72 19.10
C PHE A 34 -3.36 -4.90 19.56
N PRO A 35 -3.54 -4.63 20.88
CA PRO A 35 -4.70 -3.88 21.39
C PRO A 35 -4.83 -2.47 20.82
N SER A 36 -3.71 -1.85 20.46
CA SER A 36 -3.64 -0.51 19.88
C SER A 36 -3.95 -0.49 18.39
N PHE A 37 -3.95 -1.62 17.69
CA PHE A 37 -4.38 -1.67 16.29
C PHE A 37 -5.91 -1.53 16.22
N LYS A 38 -6.36 -0.52 15.47
CA LYS A 38 -7.78 -0.27 15.18
C LYS A 38 -7.98 -0.07 13.70
N GLU A 39 -9.19 -0.37 13.24
CA GLU A 39 -9.60 -0.13 11.87
C GLU A 39 -10.84 0.75 11.84
N TYR A 40 -10.95 1.59 10.81
CA TYR A 40 -12.20 2.25 10.45
C TYR A 40 -12.53 2.02 8.98
N THR A 41 -13.80 2.15 8.64
CA THR A 41 -14.29 2.02 7.26
C THR A 41 -14.22 3.40 6.60
N SER A 42 -13.35 3.57 5.60
CA SER A 42 -13.16 4.84 4.90
C SER A 42 -14.09 5.03 3.71
N SER A 43 -14.56 3.92 3.13
CA SER A 43 -15.66 3.81 2.16
C SER A 43 -16.20 2.37 2.25
N PRO A 44 -17.38 2.05 1.69
CA PRO A 44 -17.92 0.69 1.76
C PRO A 44 -16.88 -0.36 1.36
N GLY A 45 -16.62 -1.32 2.26
CA GLY A 45 -15.65 -2.39 2.04
C GLY A 45 -14.17 -1.96 2.03
N ARG A 46 -13.81 -0.71 2.38
CA ARG A 46 -12.41 -0.23 2.40
C ARG A 46 -11.99 0.17 3.81
N PHE A 47 -11.10 -0.63 4.39
CA PHE A 47 -10.69 -0.50 5.77
C PHE A 47 -9.29 0.10 5.88
N ARG A 48 -9.13 0.97 6.85
CA ARG A 48 -7.87 1.66 7.16
C ARG A 48 -7.48 1.37 8.59
N GLY A 49 -6.38 0.65 8.75
CA GLY A 49 -5.79 0.25 10.02
C GLY A 49 -4.78 1.29 10.52
N PHE A 50 -4.85 1.63 11.80
CA PHE A 50 -4.00 2.61 12.45
C PHE A 50 -3.73 2.25 13.92
N CYS A 51 -2.72 2.88 14.51
CA CYS A 51 -2.46 2.79 15.95
C CYS A 51 -3.36 3.79 16.72
N SER A 52 -4.16 3.33 17.67
CA SER A 52 -5.01 4.19 18.50
C SER A 52 -4.23 5.12 19.43
N ASP A 53 -2.97 4.79 19.72
CA ASP A 53 -2.20 5.50 20.74
C ASP A 53 -1.43 6.68 20.13
N CYS A 54 -0.93 6.52 18.90
CA CYS A 54 -0.14 7.55 18.21
C CYS A 54 -0.70 8.02 16.86
N GLY A 55 -1.73 7.35 16.32
CA GLY A 55 -2.38 7.73 15.06
C GLY A 55 -1.67 7.26 13.78
N THR A 56 -0.54 6.54 13.88
CA THR A 56 0.19 6.05 12.71
C THR A 56 -0.70 5.21 11.78
N SER A 57 -0.66 5.51 10.49
CA SER A 57 -1.31 4.69 9.45
C SER A 57 -0.52 3.40 9.24
N ILE A 58 -1.18 2.24 9.36
CA ILE A 58 -0.51 0.93 9.37
C ILE A 58 -0.89 0.07 8.18
N ALA A 59 -2.19 -0.06 7.89
CA ALA A 59 -2.65 -0.99 6.86
C ALA A 59 -3.86 -0.47 6.09
N TRP A 60 -4.02 -0.93 4.86
CA TRP A 60 -5.24 -0.83 4.09
C TRP A 60 -5.68 -2.22 3.64
N ARG A 61 -6.98 -2.50 3.66
CA ARG A 61 -7.52 -3.73 3.08
C ARG A 61 -8.88 -3.51 2.44
N SER A 62 -9.17 -4.37 1.48
CA SER A 62 -10.46 -4.46 0.81
C SER A 62 -11.27 -5.64 1.36
N ALA A 63 -12.59 -5.50 1.45
CA ALA A 63 -13.49 -6.65 1.63
C ALA A 63 -13.70 -7.43 0.32
N ASP A 64 -13.45 -6.81 -0.84
CA ASP A 64 -13.70 -7.44 -2.14
C ASP A 64 -12.67 -8.54 -2.43
N TYR A 65 -11.48 -8.43 -1.83
CA TYR A 65 -10.41 -9.41 -1.95
C TYR A 65 -9.59 -9.48 -0.66
N THR A 66 -9.79 -10.57 0.08
CA THR A 66 -9.18 -10.80 1.41
C THR A 66 -7.87 -11.61 1.44
N PRO A 67 -7.41 -12.30 0.38
CA PRO A 67 -6.12 -13.01 0.42
C PRO A 67 -4.89 -12.12 0.62
N ILE A 68 -5.00 -10.81 0.40
CA ILE A 68 -3.92 -9.84 0.62
C ILE A 68 -4.42 -8.61 1.37
N PHE A 69 -3.48 -7.88 1.94
CA PHE A 69 -3.66 -6.52 2.42
C PHE A 69 -2.43 -5.68 2.10
N ASP A 70 -2.58 -4.36 2.21
CA ASP A 70 -1.53 -3.39 1.92
C ASP A 70 -0.97 -2.86 3.25
N LEU A 71 0.26 -3.23 3.60
CA LEU A 71 0.99 -2.68 4.74
C LEU A 71 1.74 -1.41 4.32
N TYR A 72 1.63 -0.32 5.07
CA TYR A 72 2.36 0.91 4.74
C TYR A 72 3.86 0.70 4.85
N LEU A 73 4.59 0.98 3.78
CA LEU A 73 6.03 0.75 3.74
C LEU A 73 6.78 1.53 4.83
N GLY A 74 6.28 2.72 5.18
CA GLY A 74 6.86 3.56 6.23
C GLY A 74 6.70 3.02 7.66
N THR A 75 6.05 1.87 7.87
CA THR A 75 5.99 1.22 9.19
C THR A 75 7.11 0.20 9.43
N LEU A 76 7.97 -0.05 8.44
CA LEU A 76 9.13 -0.91 8.63
C LEU A 76 10.20 -0.19 9.45
N ASP A 77 10.95 -0.97 10.23
CA ASP A 77 12.08 -0.46 10.99
C ASP A 77 13.17 0.11 10.05
N GLU A 78 13.88 1.12 10.56
CA GLU A 78 14.88 1.90 9.82
C GLU A 78 15.94 1.02 9.14
N GLU A 79 16.33 -0.09 9.80
CA GLU A 79 17.35 -1.02 9.31
C GLU A 79 17.01 -1.60 7.92
N TRP A 80 15.73 -1.72 7.58
CA TRP A 80 15.26 -2.26 6.29
C TRP A 80 15.11 -1.19 5.21
N LEU A 81 14.96 0.08 5.60
CA LEU A 81 14.66 1.19 4.68
C LEU A 81 15.89 2.05 4.37
N VAL A 82 16.83 2.18 5.30
CA VAL A 82 18.00 3.05 5.16
C VAL A 82 19.19 2.36 4.52
N ASP A 83 19.26 1.02 4.55
CA ASP A 83 20.24 0.28 3.77
C ASP A 83 19.98 0.39 2.26
N GLY A 84 21.05 0.56 1.49
CA GLY A 84 21.01 1.08 0.12
C GLY A 84 20.31 0.16 -0.88
N GLU A 85 20.47 -1.16 -0.79
CA GLU A 85 19.88 -2.08 -1.77
C GLU A 85 18.54 -2.67 -1.32
N MET A 86 18.41 -3.03 -0.03
CA MET A 86 17.13 -3.50 0.50
C MET A 86 16.07 -2.40 0.47
N GLY A 87 16.44 -1.19 0.93
CA GLY A 87 15.54 -0.03 0.91
C GLY A 87 15.06 0.30 -0.50
N LYS A 88 15.95 0.27 -1.51
CA LYS A 88 15.56 0.43 -2.93
C LYS A 88 14.62 -0.68 -3.38
N THR A 89 14.91 -1.93 -3.04
CA THR A 89 14.09 -3.09 -3.44
C THR A 89 12.67 -2.97 -2.89
N LEU A 90 12.52 -2.53 -1.64
CA LEU A 90 11.23 -2.35 -1.00
C LEU A 90 10.51 -1.07 -1.48
N ALA A 91 11.25 0.01 -1.71
CA ALA A 91 10.69 1.33 -2.02
C ALA A 91 10.43 1.58 -3.50
N ILE A 92 11.04 0.85 -4.44
CA ILE A 92 10.68 0.94 -5.85
C ILE A 92 9.40 0.13 -6.08
N PRO A 93 8.28 0.76 -6.50
CA PRO A 93 7.08 0.00 -6.83
C PRO A 93 7.40 -1.02 -7.92
N ASN A 94 7.08 -2.29 -7.68
CA ASN A 94 7.28 -3.38 -8.64
C ASN A 94 5.98 -4.04 -9.12
N GLY A 95 4.87 -3.85 -8.38
CA GLY A 95 3.52 -4.29 -8.77
C GLY A 95 2.79 -3.22 -9.58
N THR A 96 2.08 -2.33 -8.88
CA THR A 96 1.24 -1.29 -9.49
C THR A 96 1.42 0.08 -8.84
N GLN A 97 1.11 1.11 -9.61
CA GLN A 97 0.95 2.49 -9.21
C GLN A 97 -0.45 2.97 -9.61
N TYR A 98 -1.27 3.37 -8.63
CA TYR A 98 -2.64 3.81 -8.87
C TYR A 98 -2.82 5.32 -8.76
N TRP A 99 -3.90 5.81 -9.38
CA TRP A 99 -4.36 7.19 -9.31
C TRP A 99 -3.42 8.23 -9.94
N LEU A 100 -2.64 7.85 -10.97
CA LEU A 100 -1.69 8.76 -11.63
C LEU A 100 -2.34 9.97 -12.30
N GLN A 101 -3.66 9.97 -12.53
CA GLN A 101 -4.34 11.19 -12.98
C GLN A 101 -4.21 12.35 -11.97
N ASN A 102 -3.95 12.05 -10.70
CA ASN A 102 -3.73 13.03 -9.66
C ASN A 102 -2.24 13.40 -9.50
N ALA A 103 -1.34 12.82 -10.31
CA ALA A 103 0.10 13.07 -10.18
C ALA A 103 0.41 14.57 -10.37
N ILE A 104 1.28 15.08 -9.51
CA ILE A 104 1.78 16.45 -9.60
C ILE A 104 2.98 16.43 -10.54
N LYS A 105 2.84 17.11 -11.68
CA LYS A 105 3.87 17.17 -12.73
C LYS A 105 5.20 17.67 -12.17
N GLY A 106 6.27 16.94 -12.47
CA GLY A 106 7.63 17.21 -12.01
C GLY A 106 7.90 16.86 -10.54
N VAL A 107 6.91 16.33 -9.82
CA VAL A 107 7.01 16.00 -8.39
C VAL A 107 6.73 14.51 -8.17
N THR A 108 5.47 14.09 -8.29
CA THR A 108 5.08 12.70 -7.98
C THR A 108 5.06 11.80 -9.21
N ASP A 109 5.04 12.37 -10.43
CA ASP A 109 5.16 11.66 -11.71
C ASP A 109 6.58 11.13 -12.00
N LYS A 110 7.54 11.50 -11.14
CA LYS A 110 8.92 11.04 -11.20
C LYS A 110 9.12 9.65 -10.60
N LEU A 111 8.21 9.16 -9.77
CA LEU A 111 8.31 7.82 -9.20
C LEU A 111 8.22 6.77 -10.32
N LYS A 112 9.25 5.92 -10.43
CA LYS A 112 9.35 4.89 -11.48
C LYS A 112 9.14 3.50 -10.89
N GLY A 113 8.72 2.57 -11.75
CA GLY A 113 8.53 1.16 -11.43
C GLY A 113 7.06 0.74 -11.41
N GLY A 114 6.82 -0.57 -11.53
CA GLY A 114 5.47 -1.13 -11.54
C GLY A 114 4.63 -0.64 -12.72
N ARG A 115 3.37 -1.04 -12.72
CA ARG A 115 2.43 -0.70 -13.80
C ARG A 115 1.59 0.50 -13.41
N GLU A 116 1.48 1.46 -14.32
CA GLU A 116 0.86 2.76 -14.06
C GLU A 116 -0.61 2.78 -14.48
N TYR A 117 -1.49 3.21 -13.57
CA TYR A 117 -2.92 3.34 -13.82
C TYR A 117 -3.42 4.73 -13.46
N ARG A 118 -4.27 5.32 -14.32
CA ARG A 118 -4.86 6.64 -14.08
C ARG A 118 -5.82 6.63 -12.88
N THR A 119 -6.55 5.53 -12.68
CA THR A 119 -7.49 5.28 -11.57
C THR A 119 -7.28 3.87 -11.03
N GLU A 120 -7.88 3.56 -9.89
CA GLU A 120 -8.02 2.17 -9.41
C GLU A 120 -9.18 1.49 -10.15
N GLY A 121 -8.94 0.27 -10.64
CA GLY A 121 -9.98 -0.60 -11.20
C GLY A 121 -10.62 -1.50 -10.13
N PRO A 122 -11.51 -2.44 -10.50
CA PRO A 122 -12.01 -3.46 -9.59
C PRO A 122 -10.86 -4.27 -8.95
N ASP A 123 -10.95 -4.56 -7.64
CA ASP A 123 -9.90 -5.25 -6.89
C ASP A 123 -9.64 -6.70 -7.37
N GLU A 124 -10.64 -7.33 -8.00
CA GLU A 124 -10.56 -8.70 -8.54
C GLU A 124 -9.54 -8.86 -9.68
N LEU A 125 -9.10 -7.76 -10.29
CA LEU A 125 -8.12 -7.78 -11.38
C LEU A 125 -6.66 -7.91 -10.88
N ARG A 126 -6.42 -7.91 -9.57
CA ARG A 126 -5.06 -8.03 -9.00
C ARG A 126 -4.39 -9.38 -9.35
N ASP A 127 -5.16 -10.44 -9.64
CA ASP A 127 -4.66 -11.79 -9.96
C ASP A 127 -4.57 -12.14 -11.46
N LEU A 128 -5.22 -11.40 -12.37
CA LEU A 128 -5.14 -11.73 -13.81
C LEU A 128 -3.73 -11.53 -14.40
N ASP A 129 -2.86 -10.85 -13.68
CA ASP A 129 -1.50 -10.55 -14.10
C ASP A 129 -0.41 -11.42 -13.44
N SER A 130 -0.76 -12.22 -12.43
CA SER A 130 0.14 -13.26 -11.90
C SER A 130 0.13 -14.52 -12.77
N ILE A 131 -0.88 -14.67 -13.64
CA ILE A 131 -1.06 -15.82 -14.54
C ILE A 131 -0.38 -15.60 -15.91
N SER A 132 -0.02 -14.36 -16.28
CA SER A 132 0.51 -14.06 -17.64
C SER A 132 2.01 -14.28 -17.83
N LYS A 133 2.70 -14.97 -16.91
CA LYS A 133 4.13 -15.36 -17.07
C LYS A 133 4.31 -16.88 -16.99
N THR A 134 3.57 -17.59 -17.82
CA THR A 134 3.92 -18.97 -18.17
C THR A 134 3.66 -19.20 -19.65
N THR A 135 4.55 -18.71 -20.51
CA THR A 135 4.80 -19.27 -21.84
C THR A 135 6.21 -18.94 -22.27
#